data_AF-A0A0F9CRU0-F1
#
_entry.id   AF-A0A0F9CRU0-F1
#
_cell.length_a   1.000
_cell.length_b   1.000
_cell.length_c   1.000
_cell.angle_alpha   90.00
_cell.angle_beta   90.00
_cell.angle_gamma   90.00
#
_symmetry.space_group_name_H-M   'P 1'
#
loop_
_entity.id
_entity.type
_entity.pdbx_description
1 polymer ?
#
loop_
_entity_poly.entity_id
_entity_poly.type
_entity_poly.pdbx_seq_one_letter_code
_entity_poly.pdbx_strand_id
1 'polypeptide(L)' 'MGYFSNGTEGEMYLERYCEKCLNSDMEEAPGCAVWDAHLMANYDECNNPESFLGYFIPRNGLINEQCNMFREEVKP' A
#
# COMPACT_ATOMS: atom_id res chain seq x y z
N MET A 1 1.42 -9.77 4.22
CA MET A 1 1.70 -8.45 3.61
C MET A 1 1.39 -8.47 2.13
N GLY A 2 1.13 -7.30 1.54
CA GLY A 2 1.01 -7.13 0.09
C GLY A 2 2.20 -7.74 -0.65
N TYR A 3 1.96 -8.23 -1.86
CA TYR A 3 2.98 -8.83 -2.71
C TYR A 3 2.86 -8.27 -4.12
N PHE A 4 3.97 -7.79 -4.66
CA PHE A 4 4.07 -7.23 -5.99
C PHE A 4 5.10 -8.05 -6.76
N SER A 5 4.64 -8.70 -7.83
CA SER A 5 5.47 -9.59 -8.65
C SER A 5 6.52 -8.81 -9.45
N ASN A 6 6.28 -7.51 -9.66
CA ASN A 6 7.18 -6.59 -10.34
C ASN A 6 6.79 -5.12 -10.02
N GLY A 7 7.59 -4.18 -10.52
CA GLY A 7 7.35 -2.75 -10.33
C GLY A 7 6.01 -2.27 -10.92
N THR A 8 5.58 -2.81 -12.05
CA THR A 8 4.31 -2.42 -12.70
C THR A 8 3.09 -2.78 -11.85
N GLU A 9 3.05 -3.95 -11.21
CA GLU A 9 1.98 -4.28 -10.25
C GLU A 9 1.97 -3.30 -9.07
N GLY A 10 3.15 -2.88 -8.61
CA GLY A 10 3.30 -1.87 -7.56
C GLY A 10 2.77 -0.50 -7.99
N GLU A 11 3.14 -0.03 -9.17
CA GLU A 11 2.67 1.23 -9.77
C GLU A 11 1.16 1.23 -9.97
N MET A 12 0.59 0.14 -10.51
CA MET A 12 -0.86 0.00 -10.67
C MET A 12 -1.60 0.07 -9.33
N TYR A 13 -1.02 -0.49 -8.26
CA TYR A 13 -1.62 -0.42 -6.93
C TYR A 13 -1.53 0.98 -6.32
N LEU A 14 -0.39 1.65 -6.49
CA LEU A 14 -0.18 3.05 -6.11
C LEU A 14 -1.21 3.97 -6.78
N GLU A 15 -1.35 3.91 -8.10
CA GLU A 15 -2.31 4.71 -8.88
C GLU A 15 -3.76 4.41 -8.48
N ARG A 16 -4.06 3.13 -8.21
CA ARG A 16 -5.41 2.71 -7.82
C ARG A 16 -5.83 3.22 -6.45
N TYR A 17 -4.91 3.21 -5.48
CA TYR A 17 -5.24 3.47 -4.07
C TYR A 17 -4.48 4.64 -3.48
N CYS A 18 -3.15 4.64 -3.53
CA CYS A 18 -2.35 5.63 -2.81
C CYS A 18 -2.58 7.05 -3.34
N GLU A 19 -2.55 7.26 -4.66
CA GLU A 19 -2.74 8.58 -5.28
C GLU A 19 -4.14 9.16 -5.09
N LYS A 20 -5.14 8.31 -4.79
CA LYS A 20 -6.54 8.70 -4.57
C LYS A 20 -6.93 8.73 -3.09
N CYS A 21 -5.96 8.47 -2.22
CA CYS A 21 -6.18 8.42 -0.79
C CYS A 21 -6.10 9.83 -0.21
N LEU A 22 -7.06 10.20 0.64
CA LEU A 22 -7.07 11.41 1.44
C LEU A 22 -5.83 11.55 2.35
N ASN A 23 -5.18 10.42 2.67
CA ASN A 23 -3.97 10.40 3.47
C ASN A 23 -2.69 10.60 2.62
N SER A 24 -2.82 10.75 1.30
CA SER A 24 -1.71 11.06 0.41
C SER A 24 -1.52 12.57 0.38
N ASP A 25 -0.43 13.05 0.97
CA ASP A 25 -0.04 14.44 0.86
C ASP A 25 0.70 14.64 -0.46
N MET A 26 0.05 15.29 -1.43
CA MET A 26 0.63 15.59 -2.74
C MET A 26 1.43 16.91 -2.73
N GLU A 27 1.35 17.72 -1.67
CA GLU A 27 1.89 19.08 -1.64
C GLU A 27 3.27 19.17 -0.97
N GLU A 28 3.51 18.49 0.15
CA GLU A 28 4.78 18.62 0.89
C GLU A 28 5.80 17.51 0.59
N ALA A 29 5.33 16.30 0.33
CA ALA A 29 6.13 15.18 -0.18
C ALA A 29 5.18 14.11 -0.76
N PRO A 30 5.09 13.94 -2.09
CA PRO A 30 4.19 12.94 -2.67
C PRO A 30 4.52 11.56 -2.11
N GLY A 31 3.64 11.05 -1.26
CA GLY A 31 3.95 9.86 -0.49
C GLY A 31 2.74 9.29 0.21
N CYS A 32 2.72 7.96 0.29
CA CYS A 32 1.77 7.22 1.12
C CYS A 32 2.56 6.53 2.21
N ALA A 33 2.33 6.89 3.47
CA ALA A 33 3.06 6.30 4.60
C ALA A 33 2.95 4.75 4.65
N VAL A 34 1.83 4.19 4.20
CA VAL A 34 1.68 2.73 4.07
C VAL A 34 2.62 2.18 3.00
N TRP A 35 2.73 2.86 1.86
CA TRP A 35 3.62 2.45 0.79
C TRP A 35 5.09 2.57 1.21
N ASP A 36 5.46 3.64 1.89
CA ASP A 36 6.82 3.85 2.39
C ASP A 36 7.18 2.78 3.42
N ALA A 37 6.30 2.50 4.37
CA ALA A 37 6.49 1.40 5.32
C ALA A 37 6.67 0.06 4.59
N HIS A 38 5.91 -0.18 3.52
CA HIS A 38 6.04 -1.38 2.71
C HIS A 38 7.40 -1.46 2.02
N LEU A 39 7.87 -0.37 1.40
CA LEU A 39 9.18 -0.33 0.73
C LEU A 39 10.35 -0.46 1.72
N MET A 40 10.23 0.12 2.91
CA MET A 40 11.29 0.12 3.92
C MET A 40 11.42 -1.23 4.65
N ALA A 41 10.29 -1.88 4.96
CA ALA A 41 10.28 -3.04 5.84
C ALA A 41 9.97 -4.38 5.12
N ASN A 42 9.64 -4.40 3.83
CA ASN A 42 9.23 -5.64 3.14
C ASN A 42 10.26 -6.77 3.22
N TYR A 43 11.56 -6.47 3.16
CA TYR A 43 12.61 -7.48 3.22
C TYR A 43 12.72 -8.08 4.61
N ASP A 44 12.66 -7.24 5.64
CA ASP A 44 12.73 -7.65 7.04
C ASP A 44 11.47 -8.45 7.47
N GLU A 45 10.33 -8.08 6.93
CA GLU A 45 9.02 -8.70 7.20
C GLU A 45 8.67 -9.85 6.23
N CYS A 46 9.59 -10.21 5.34
CA CYS A 46 9.36 -11.24 4.34
C CYS A 46 9.10 -12.60 5.00
N ASN A 47 8.06 -13.30 4.54
CA ASN A 47 7.58 -14.57 5.11
C ASN A 47 7.15 -14.52 6.59
N ASN A 48 6.98 -13.34 7.18
CA ASN A 48 6.39 -13.20 8.51
C ASN A 48 4.84 -13.25 8.41
N PRO A 49 4.18 -14.32 8.90
CA PRO A 49 2.72 -14.42 8.86
C PRO A 49 2.03 -13.36 9.74
N GLU A 50 2.71 -12.88 10.78
CA GLU A 50 2.21 -11.86 11.72
C GLU A 50 2.69 -10.45 11.35
N SER A 51 3.18 -10.26 10.12
CA SER A 51 3.72 -8.96 9.70
C SER A 51 2.69 -7.85 9.83
N PHE A 52 3.08 -6.76 10.47
CA PHE A 52 2.25 -5.55 10.55
C PHE A 52 1.89 -5.00 9.16
N LEU A 53 2.75 -5.21 8.15
CA LEU A 53 2.49 -4.83 6.76
C LEU A 53 1.30 -5.59 6.15
N GLY A 54 0.98 -6.78 6.66
CA GLY A 54 -0.23 -7.55 6.32
C GLY A 54 -1.52 -6.87 6.72
N TYR A 55 -1.50 -6.09 7.79
CA TYR A 55 -2.67 -5.32 8.23
C TYR A 55 -2.93 -4.11 7.33
N PHE A 56 -1.89 -3.52 6.73
CA PHE A 56 -2.10 -2.37 5.85
C PHE A 56 -2.53 -2.77 4.45
N ILE A 57 -1.85 -3.76 3.84
CA ILE A 57 -2.17 -4.27 2.50
C ILE A 57 -2.51 -5.77 2.64
N PRO A 58 -3.79 -6.11 2.88
CA PRO A 58 -4.22 -7.50 3.03
C PRO A 58 -4.19 -8.24 1.69
N ARG A 59 -4.24 -9.57 1.77
CA ARG A 59 -4.28 -10.48 0.62
C ARG A 59 -5.31 -11.57 0.87
N ASN A 60 -6.04 -11.95 -0.17
CA ASN A 60 -6.95 -13.10 -0.15
C ASN A 60 -6.28 -14.43 -0.57
N GLY A 61 -4.95 -14.45 -0.63
CA GLY A 61 -4.15 -15.58 -1.09
C GLY A 61 -3.80 -15.57 -2.58
N LEU A 62 -4.51 -14.81 -3.41
CA LEU A 62 -4.21 -14.68 -4.84
C LEU A 62 -3.75 -13.27 -5.22
N ILE A 63 -4.46 -12.25 -4.74
CA ILE A 63 -4.21 -10.85 -5.09
C ILE A 63 -4.08 -9.98 -3.84
N ASN A 64 -3.48 -8.80 -4.01
CA ASN A 64 -3.57 -7.74 -3.00
C ASN A 64 -4.99 -7.20 -2.99
N GLU A 65 -5.53 -7.05 -1.79
CA GLU A 65 -6.82 -6.41 -1.54
C GLU A 65 -6.63 -4.91 -1.37
N GLN A 66 -7.73 -4.18 -1.15
CA GLN A 66 -7.67 -2.75 -0.88
C GLN A 66 -6.90 -2.46 0.41
N CYS A 67 -6.07 -1.41 0.39
CA CYS A 67 -5.38 -0.91 1.58
C CYS A 67 -6.39 -0.57 2.69
N ASN A 68 -6.18 -1.07 3.91
CA ASN A 68 -7.07 -0.79 5.05
C ASN A 68 -7.00 0.67 5.53
N MET A 69 -5.96 1.42 5.13
CA MET A 69 -5.83 2.85 5.39
C MET A 69 -6.33 3.70 4.22
N PHE A 70 -6.86 3.10 3.15
CA PHE A 70 -7.41 3.85 2.02
C PHE A 70 -8.66 4.61 2.45
N ARG A 71 -8.63 5.92 2.24
CA ARG A 71 -9.77 6.81 2.46
C ARG A 71 -9.95 7.58 1.17
N GLU A 72 -11.01 7.30 0.44
CA GLU A 72 -11.25 7.97 -0.84
C GLU A 72 -11.43 9.48 -0.62
N GLU A 73 -10.76 10.30 -1.42
CA GLU A 73 -11.01 11.73 -1.46
C GLU A 73 -12.44 11.95 -2.00
N VAL A 74 -13.36 12.35 -1.12
CA VAL A 74 -14.71 12.73 -1.54
C VAL A 74 -14.61 14.16 -2.09
N LYS A 75 -14.53 14.29 -3.41
CA LYS A 75 -14.68 15.62 -4.04
C LYS A 75 -16.11 16.13 -3.77
N PRO A 76 -16.26 17.35 -3.19
CA PRO A 76 -17.58 17.97 -3.00
C PRO A 76 -18.27 18.32 -4.31
#